data_AF-A0A0B2X8J9-F1
#
_entry.id   AF-A0A0B2X8J9-F1
#
_cell.length_a   1.000
_cell.length_b   1.000
_cell.length_c   1.000
_cell.angle_alpha   90.00
_cell.angle_beta   90.00
_cell.angle_gamma   90.00
#
_symmetry.space_group_name_H-M   'P 1'
#
loop_
_entity.id
_entity.type
_entity.pdbx_description
1 polymer ?
#
loop_
_entity_poly.entity_id
_entity_poly.type
_entity_poly.pdbx_seq_one_letter_code
_entity_poly.pdbx_strand_id
1 'polypeptide(L)'
;MLYAHAISGSKEAARFLAPQNLSKAPKLAASILKTKLRTYLQFNESRPGFGGFLPWMTTGELQLSAAWDWVNRVPALDNGELIWAVYACISALEQSGDQSPENISKGWQEWLDYFKTTAASVLYRGDGHVRAVASINDQFLPLTDPKQGYQCEGTNYLDDPYEGELFTRFLNAFGGLHQRDRDALWQAKRAKLRSVEYRVGGVGPITVEQGYWFSSHELWKVLELPYYDVDLAKQEALSQRRESKNLQLSGDQGAWPLRICQQLYGPQDGRDHVPGPPSRLTRLFVGLAWWRSMVTAKKMQNPYGSTESSRVDGELVSALVTWDSKITTVVALLGGVGDLVRPKMKKDGIYDDFIFITKREYSRVFKDLKGEGIALCLPNEVVPDAGLKDFTLCSA
;
A
#
# COMPACT_ATOMS: atom_id res chain seq x y z
N MET A 1 -1.02 9.19 -0.68
CA MET A 1 -0.65 8.98 0.74
C MET A 1 0.24 10.08 1.32
N LEU A 2 1.50 10.25 0.88
CA LEU A 2 2.40 11.31 1.39
C LEU A 2 1.76 12.71 1.35
N TYR A 3 1.09 13.05 0.25
CA TYR A 3 0.41 14.35 0.12
C TYR A 3 -0.77 14.50 1.09
N ALA A 4 -1.48 13.42 1.45
CA ALA A 4 -2.55 13.48 2.44
C ALA A 4 -2.01 13.92 3.81
N HIS A 5 -0.88 13.35 4.23
CA HIS A 5 -0.17 13.77 5.46
C HIS A 5 0.32 15.22 5.41
N ALA A 6 0.86 15.64 4.27
CA ALA A 6 1.32 17.02 4.12
C ALA A 6 0.16 18.02 4.23
N ILE A 7 -0.98 17.72 3.61
CA ILE A 7 -2.19 18.53 3.67
C ILE A 7 -2.78 18.56 5.09
N SER A 8 -2.76 17.41 5.78
CA SER A 8 -3.19 17.33 7.18
C SER A 8 -2.21 17.97 8.18
N GLY A 9 -1.12 18.58 7.70
CA GLY A 9 -0.19 19.35 8.53
C GLY A 9 0.88 18.52 9.26
N SER A 10 1.16 17.28 8.84
CA SER A 10 2.25 16.48 9.43
C SER A 10 3.61 17.20 9.27
N LYS A 11 4.33 17.36 10.38
CA LYS A 11 5.67 17.95 10.39
C LYS A 11 6.70 17.06 9.70
N GLU A 12 6.52 15.74 9.81
CA GLU A 12 7.37 14.72 9.19
C GLU A 12 7.19 14.73 7.67
N ALA A 13 5.94 14.80 7.19
CA ALA A 13 5.67 14.96 5.76
C ALA A 13 6.16 16.32 5.23
N ALA A 14 6.05 17.38 6.04
CA ALA A 14 6.61 18.67 5.71
C ALA A 14 8.14 18.66 5.66
N ARG A 15 8.80 17.90 6.55
CA ARG A 15 10.25 17.68 6.53
C ARG A 15 10.68 16.99 5.25
N PHE A 16 9.88 16.05 4.75
CA PHE A 16 10.15 15.39 3.48
C PHE A 16 9.96 16.34 2.28
N LEU A 17 8.84 17.06 2.20
CA LEU A 17 8.48 17.85 1.00
C LEU A 17 9.09 19.25 0.93
N ALA A 18 9.21 19.93 2.07
CA ALA A 18 9.64 21.31 2.14
C ALA A 18 10.54 21.56 3.36
N PRO A 19 11.68 20.86 3.50
CA PRO A 19 12.52 20.89 4.70
C PRO A 19 13.02 22.28 5.10
N GLN A 20 13.14 23.20 4.14
CA GLN A 20 13.58 24.59 4.35
C GLN A 20 12.45 25.51 4.82
N ASN A 21 11.19 25.12 4.59
CA ASN A 21 10.03 25.89 5.01
C ASN A 21 8.80 24.97 5.14
N LEU A 22 8.63 24.40 6.33
CA LEU A 22 7.64 23.36 6.60
C LEU A 22 6.20 23.84 6.33
N SER A 23 5.89 25.12 6.52
CA SER A 23 4.55 25.67 6.30
C SER A 23 4.14 25.71 4.82
N LYS A 24 5.08 25.53 3.88
CA LYS A 24 4.79 25.44 2.44
C LYS A 24 4.33 24.05 2.01
N ALA A 25 4.56 23.00 2.81
CA ALA A 25 4.27 21.62 2.41
C ALA A 25 2.79 21.35 2.05
N PRO A 26 1.78 21.83 2.81
CA PRO A 26 0.38 21.64 2.44
C PRO A 26 0.04 22.23 1.07
N LYS A 27 0.46 23.48 0.82
CA LYS A 27 0.21 24.19 -0.44
C LYS A 27 0.94 23.54 -1.62
N LEU A 28 2.17 23.06 -1.42
CA LEU A 28 2.92 22.33 -2.43
C LEU A 28 2.20 21.03 -2.81
N ALA A 29 1.78 20.24 -1.82
CA ALA A 29 1.03 19.00 -2.03
C ALA A 29 -0.30 19.25 -2.77
N ALA A 30 -1.07 20.27 -2.34
CA ALA A 30 -2.32 20.64 -2.99
C ALA A 30 -2.13 21.07 -4.45
N SER A 31 -1.10 21.88 -4.75
CA SER A 31 -0.77 22.29 -6.12
C SER A 31 -0.44 21.09 -7.03
N ILE A 32 0.34 20.14 -6.54
CA ILE A 32 0.66 18.91 -7.29
C ILE A 32 -0.59 18.06 -7.52
N LEU A 33 -1.45 17.92 -6.51
CA LEU A 33 -2.72 17.20 -6.64
C LEU A 33 -3.67 17.86 -7.64
N LYS A 34 -3.72 19.18 -7.71
CA LYS A 34 -4.51 19.93 -8.71
C LYS A 34 -4.03 19.62 -10.12
N THR A 35 -2.71 19.64 -10.35
CA THR A 35 -2.11 19.28 -11.65
C THR A 35 -2.40 17.82 -11.99
N LYS A 36 -2.19 16.89 -11.05
CA LYS A 36 -2.44 15.46 -11.25
C LYS A 36 -3.89 15.18 -11.62
N LEU A 37 -4.86 15.80 -10.95
CA LEU A 37 -6.27 15.65 -11.27
C LEU A 37 -6.56 16.08 -12.71
N ARG A 38 -6.07 17.25 -13.12
CA ARG A 38 -6.23 17.73 -14.50
C ARG A 38 -5.67 16.72 -15.50
N THR A 39 -4.49 16.17 -15.24
CA THR A 39 -3.87 15.17 -16.09
C THR A 39 -4.70 13.88 -16.16
N TYR A 40 -5.27 13.42 -15.05
CA TYR A 40 -6.14 12.23 -15.01
C TYR A 40 -7.43 12.43 -15.79
N LEU A 41 -8.05 13.62 -15.69
CA LEU A 41 -9.24 13.96 -16.44
C LEU A 41 -8.97 13.99 -17.95
N GLN A 42 -7.83 14.55 -18.37
CA GLN A 42 -7.41 14.54 -19.78
C GLN A 42 -7.12 13.12 -20.30
N PHE A 43 -6.52 12.27 -19.46
CA PHE A 43 -6.32 10.86 -19.81
C PHE A 43 -7.66 10.15 -20.00
N ASN A 44 -8.60 10.32 -19.07
CA ASN A 44 -9.92 9.71 -19.16
C ASN A 44 -10.72 10.21 -20.37
N GLU A 45 -10.63 11.49 -20.70
CA GLU A 45 -11.27 12.08 -21.89
C GLU A 45 -10.73 11.46 -23.19
N SER A 46 -9.42 11.27 -23.28
CA SER A 46 -8.78 10.68 -24.47
C SER A 46 -8.85 9.16 -24.53
N ARG A 47 -9.04 8.49 -23.39
CA ARG A 47 -9.05 7.03 -23.23
C ARG A 47 -10.21 6.54 -22.35
N PRO A 48 -11.46 6.81 -22.74
CA PRO A 48 -12.62 6.55 -21.89
C PRO A 48 -12.87 5.06 -21.64
N GLY A 49 -12.29 4.16 -22.44
CA GLY A 49 -12.45 2.71 -22.28
C GLY A 49 -11.83 2.18 -20.98
N PHE A 50 -10.92 2.93 -20.35
CA PHE A 50 -10.42 2.61 -19.02
C PHE A 50 -11.42 2.94 -17.90
N GLY A 51 -12.52 3.66 -18.16
CA GLY A 51 -13.53 3.95 -17.15
C GLY A 51 -12.98 4.69 -15.93
N GLY A 52 -12.02 5.58 -16.14
CA GLY A 52 -11.32 6.34 -15.10
C GLY A 52 -10.06 5.68 -14.56
N PHE A 53 -9.96 4.35 -14.63
CA PHE A 53 -8.80 3.59 -14.15
C PHE A 53 -7.53 3.95 -14.91
N LEU A 54 -6.37 3.70 -14.29
CA LEU A 54 -5.08 3.94 -14.90
C LEU A 54 -4.39 2.62 -15.24
N PRO A 55 -3.92 2.44 -16.48
CA PRO A 55 -2.97 1.38 -16.81
C PRO A 55 -1.59 1.75 -16.23
N TRP A 56 -0.57 0.93 -16.50
CA TRP A 56 0.79 1.46 -16.47
C TRP A 56 0.97 2.45 -17.62
N MET A 57 1.66 3.55 -17.35
CA MET A 57 1.68 4.72 -18.24
C MET A 57 3.10 5.23 -18.48
N THR A 58 3.26 5.89 -19.63
CA THR A 58 4.43 6.74 -19.88
C THR A 58 4.14 8.15 -19.37
N THR A 59 5.02 8.67 -18.51
CA THR A 59 4.87 10.00 -17.87
C THR A 59 6.00 10.97 -18.25
N GLY A 60 6.76 10.67 -19.30
CA GLY A 60 7.83 11.55 -19.81
C GLY A 60 7.32 12.76 -20.60
N GLU A 61 6.05 12.74 -20.99
CA GLU A 61 5.37 13.79 -21.76
C GLU A 61 4.22 14.40 -20.96
N LEU A 62 3.72 15.56 -21.42
CA LEU A 62 2.62 16.26 -20.76
C LEU A 62 1.30 15.48 -20.82
N GLN A 63 1.05 14.79 -21.94
CA GLN A 63 -0.12 13.95 -22.14
C GLN A 63 0.22 12.51 -21.77
N LEU A 64 -0.59 11.91 -20.90
CA LEU A 64 -0.40 10.52 -20.50
C LEU A 64 -0.80 9.59 -21.64
N SER A 65 -0.04 8.52 -21.80
CA SER A 65 -0.38 7.39 -22.65
C SER A 65 -0.13 6.10 -21.88
N ALA A 66 -0.90 5.05 -22.18
CA ALA A 66 -0.58 3.72 -21.70
C ALA A 66 0.83 3.33 -22.17
N ALA A 67 1.59 2.66 -21.33
CA ALA A 67 2.82 2.00 -21.76
C ALA A 67 2.49 1.00 -22.89
N TRP A 68 3.46 0.73 -23.77
CA TRP A 68 3.23 -0.05 -24.99
C TRP A 68 2.64 -1.44 -24.70
N ASP A 69 3.05 -2.05 -23.60
CA ASP A 69 2.60 -3.35 -23.11
C ASP A 69 1.28 -3.26 -22.33
N TRP A 70 0.79 -2.06 -22.00
CA TRP A 70 -0.45 -1.83 -21.25
C TRP A 70 -1.55 -1.13 -22.04
N VAL A 71 -1.36 -0.95 -23.34
CA VAL A 71 -2.42 -0.60 -24.29
C VAL A 71 -3.57 -1.60 -24.11
N ASN A 72 -4.79 -1.09 -23.88
CA ASN A 72 -5.99 -1.91 -23.68
C ASN A 72 -5.93 -2.89 -22.50
N ARG A 73 -5.10 -2.62 -21.48
CA ARG A 73 -4.97 -3.48 -20.29
C ARG A 73 -4.99 -2.64 -19.03
N VAL A 74 -5.73 -3.04 -18.01
CA VAL A 74 -5.82 -2.28 -16.76
C VAL A 74 -5.75 -3.19 -15.53
N PRO A 75 -4.82 -2.92 -14.59
CA PRO A 75 -4.67 -3.73 -13.39
C PRO A 75 -5.60 -3.26 -12.27
N ALA A 76 -6.28 -4.18 -11.60
CA ALA A 76 -7.13 -3.84 -10.47
C ALA A 76 -6.33 -3.55 -9.18
N LEU A 77 -5.17 -4.19 -8.99
CA LEU A 77 -4.35 -4.08 -7.78
C LEU A 77 -3.88 -2.64 -7.56
N ASP A 78 -3.13 -2.10 -8.53
CA ASP A 78 -2.54 -0.76 -8.48
C ASP A 78 -3.63 0.33 -8.36
N ASN A 79 -4.77 0.13 -9.03
CA ASN A 79 -5.91 1.03 -8.92
C ASN A 79 -6.57 0.95 -7.54
N GLY A 80 -6.61 -0.22 -6.91
CA GLY A 80 -7.08 -0.40 -5.53
C GLY A 80 -6.28 0.46 -4.54
N GLU A 81 -4.96 0.46 -4.66
CA GLU A 81 -4.06 1.31 -3.87
C GLU A 81 -4.33 2.80 -4.14
N LEU A 82 -4.34 3.20 -5.41
CA LEU A 82 -4.58 4.59 -5.79
C LEU A 82 -5.90 5.14 -5.23
N ILE A 83 -6.98 4.36 -5.30
CA ILE A 83 -8.32 4.77 -4.88
C ILE A 83 -8.36 5.10 -3.39
N TRP A 84 -7.82 4.23 -2.53
CA TRP A 84 -7.80 4.48 -1.08
C TRP A 84 -6.83 5.60 -0.70
N ALA A 85 -5.72 5.73 -1.42
CA ALA A 85 -4.82 6.86 -1.26
C ALA A 85 -5.47 8.20 -1.62
N VAL A 86 -6.30 8.24 -2.66
CA VAL A 86 -7.12 9.42 -3.03
C VAL A 86 -8.23 9.66 -2.01
N TYR A 87 -8.89 8.61 -1.54
CA TYR A 87 -9.90 8.68 -0.48
C TYR A 87 -9.34 9.37 0.78
N ALA A 88 -8.11 9.01 1.16
CA ALA A 88 -7.39 9.68 2.25
C ALA A 88 -7.06 11.14 1.96
N CYS A 89 -6.62 11.47 0.73
CA CYS A 89 -6.36 12.86 0.32
C CYS A 89 -7.61 13.72 0.39
N ILE A 90 -8.76 13.21 -0.09
CA ILE A 90 -10.06 13.90 0.01
C ILE A 90 -10.39 14.18 1.47
N SER A 91 -10.28 13.15 2.33
CA SER A 91 -10.52 13.28 3.77
C SER A 91 -9.61 14.35 4.41
N ALA A 92 -8.32 14.37 4.06
CA ALA A 92 -7.37 15.36 4.58
C ALA A 92 -7.69 16.79 4.11
N LEU A 93 -8.07 16.97 2.84
CA LEU A 93 -8.48 18.26 2.28
C LEU A 93 -9.78 18.78 2.91
N GLU A 94 -10.77 17.90 3.13
CA GLU A 94 -12.03 18.27 3.80
C GLU A 94 -11.77 18.72 5.25
N GLN A 95 -10.86 18.05 5.95
CA GLN A 95 -10.51 18.36 7.34
C GLN A 95 -9.61 19.58 7.50
N SER A 96 -8.83 19.97 6.48
CA SER A 96 -7.93 21.13 6.58
C SER A 96 -8.66 22.47 6.59
N GLY A 97 -9.98 22.49 6.30
CA GLY A 97 -10.82 23.69 6.38
C GLY A 97 -10.51 24.78 5.33
N ASP A 98 -9.73 24.45 4.30
CA ASP A 98 -9.39 25.37 3.22
C ASP A 98 -10.61 25.56 2.30
N GLN A 99 -11.28 26.72 2.43
CA GLN A 99 -12.47 27.08 1.66
C GLN A 99 -12.15 27.73 0.30
N SER A 100 -10.94 27.56 -0.24
CA SER A 100 -10.60 28.16 -1.53
C SER A 100 -11.62 27.79 -2.64
N PRO A 101 -12.00 28.73 -3.52
CA PRO A 101 -12.98 28.49 -4.60
C PRO A 101 -12.58 27.39 -5.59
N GLU A 102 -11.29 27.03 -5.60
CA GLU A 102 -10.69 25.99 -6.42
C GLU A 102 -10.74 24.64 -5.71
N ASN A 103 -11.88 24.27 -5.10
CA ASN A 103 -11.96 23.17 -4.13
C ASN A 103 -11.48 21.82 -4.70
N ILE A 104 -10.19 21.54 -4.56
CA ILE A 104 -9.49 20.35 -5.07
C ILE A 104 -10.13 19.07 -4.52
N SER A 105 -10.67 19.11 -3.30
CA SER A 105 -11.36 17.94 -2.71
C SER A 105 -12.59 17.54 -3.51
N LYS A 106 -13.37 18.51 -4.01
CA LYS A 106 -14.55 18.26 -4.83
C LYS A 106 -14.18 17.61 -6.16
N GLY A 107 -13.14 18.11 -6.83
CA GLY A 107 -12.69 17.53 -8.10
C GLY A 107 -12.16 16.10 -7.94
N TRP A 108 -11.42 15.80 -6.87
CA TRP A 108 -11.00 14.42 -6.57
C TRP A 108 -12.18 13.53 -6.14
N GLN A 109 -13.18 14.10 -5.46
CA GLN A 109 -14.41 13.38 -5.12
C GLN A 109 -15.22 13.02 -6.37
N GLU A 110 -15.34 13.93 -7.33
CA GLU A 110 -15.99 13.66 -8.63
C GLU A 110 -15.25 12.57 -9.42
N TRP A 111 -13.91 12.60 -9.44
CA TRP A 111 -13.09 11.53 -10.02
C TRP A 111 -13.34 10.18 -9.33
N LEU A 112 -13.37 10.16 -7.99
CA LEU A 112 -13.62 8.96 -7.21
C LEU A 112 -15.05 8.43 -7.44
N ASP A 113 -16.04 9.31 -7.52
CA ASP A 113 -17.43 8.94 -7.74
C ASP A 113 -17.62 8.33 -9.13
N TYR A 114 -16.89 8.81 -10.15
CA TYR A 114 -16.88 8.17 -11.46
C TYR A 114 -16.38 6.72 -11.38
N PHE A 115 -15.29 6.45 -10.66
CA PHE A 115 -14.79 5.08 -10.44
C PHE A 115 -15.83 4.14 -9.83
N LYS A 116 -16.65 4.64 -8.88
CA LYS A 116 -17.71 3.83 -8.26
C LYS A 116 -18.71 3.31 -9.30
N THR A 117 -18.99 4.11 -10.34
CA THR A 117 -19.94 3.75 -11.40
C THR A 117 -19.38 2.78 -12.43
N THR A 118 -18.05 2.71 -12.59
CA THR A 118 -17.39 1.92 -13.64
C THR A 118 -16.75 0.64 -13.11
N ALA A 119 -16.40 0.57 -11.82
CA ALA A 119 -15.60 -0.50 -11.24
C ALA A 119 -16.14 -1.91 -11.46
N ALA A 120 -17.44 -2.13 -11.23
CA ALA A 120 -18.02 -3.46 -11.44
C ALA A 120 -18.00 -3.84 -12.92
N SER A 121 -18.38 -2.92 -13.81
CA SER A 121 -18.41 -3.16 -15.25
C SER A 121 -17.03 -3.53 -15.82
N VAL A 122 -15.98 -2.86 -15.37
CA VAL A 122 -14.61 -3.09 -15.89
C VAL A 122 -13.96 -4.29 -15.19
N LEU A 123 -14.00 -4.37 -13.86
CA LEU A 123 -13.11 -5.24 -13.08
C LEU A 123 -13.82 -6.36 -12.32
N TYR A 124 -15.16 -6.34 -12.17
CA TYR A 124 -15.90 -7.46 -11.59
C TYR A 124 -16.37 -8.44 -12.67
N ARG A 125 -15.95 -9.71 -12.56
CA ARG A 125 -16.33 -10.76 -13.50
C ARG A 125 -17.68 -11.40 -13.15
N GLY A 126 -18.05 -11.38 -11.87
CA GLY A 126 -19.17 -12.15 -11.33
C GLY A 126 -18.71 -13.33 -10.47
N ASP A 127 -19.62 -13.90 -9.67
CA ASP A 127 -19.38 -15.05 -8.78
C ASP A 127 -18.22 -14.83 -7.80
N GLY A 128 -18.01 -13.58 -7.36
CA GLY A 128 -16.94 -13.23 -6.42
C GLY A 128 -15.56 -13.05 -7.05
N HIS A 129 -15.43 -13.21 -8.37
CA HIS A 129 -14.14 -13.08 -9.05
C HIS A 129 -13.90 -11.65 -9.53
N VAL A 130 -12.76 -11.09 -9.12
CA VAL A 130 -12.27 -9.77 -9.52
C VAL A 130 -11.09 -9.98 -10.46
N ARG A 131 -11.12 -9.37 -11.64
CA ARG A 131 -10.04 -9.46 -12.63
C ARG A 131 -8.75 -8.90 -12.02
N ALA A 132 -7.65 -9.66 -12.04
CA ALA A 132 -6.34 -9.10 -11.69
C ALA A 132 -5.93 -8.04 -12.73
N VAL A 133 -6.06 -8.39 -14.01
CA VAL A 133 -5.95 -7.49 -15.15
C VAL A 133 -7.18 -7.68 -16.03
N ALA A 134 -7.80 -6.57 -16.45
CA ALA A 134 -8.83 -6.58 -17.48
C ALA A 134 -8.24 -6.24 -18.84
N SER A 135 -8.51 -7.09 -19.83
CA SER A 135 -8.34 -6.76 -21.24
C SER A 135 -9.55 -5.96 -21.72
N ILE A 136 -9.29 -4.86 -22.43
CA ILE A 136 -10.27 -3.91 -22.94
C ILE A 136 -10.33 -4.06 -24.46
N ASN A 137 -11.54 -4.10 -25.05
CA ASN A 137 -11.63 -4.23 -26.51
C ASN A 137 -10.94 -3.05 -27.23
N ASP A 138 -11.27 -1.83 -26.82
CA ASP A 138 -10.65 -0.61 -27.34
C ASP A 138 -10.70 0.51 -26.30
N GLN A 139 -9.55 0.91 -25.79
CA GLN A 139 -9.42 1.98 -24.79
C GLN A 139 -9.93 3.36 -25.28
N PHE A 140 -10.12 3.58 -26.58
CA PHE A 140 -10.67 4.81 -27.13
C PHE A 140 -12.20 4.85 -27.13
N LEU A 141 -12.86 3.70 -27.00
CA LEU A 141 -14.32 3.63 -26.98
C LEU A 141 -14.86 3.84 -25.55
N PRO A 142 -15.93 4.62 -25.35
CA PRO A 142 -16.54 4.74 -24.04
C PRO A 142 -17.17 3.42 -23.56
N LEU A 143 -17.36 3.27 -22.25
CA LEU A 143 -17.94 2.06 -21.62
C LEU A 143 -19.32 1.68 -22.19
N THR A 144 -20.07 2.67 -22.65
CA THR A 144 -21.43 2.49 -23.19
C THR A 144 -21.45 2.12 -24.67
N ASP A 145 -20.31 2.13 -25.35
CA ASP A 145 -20.25 1.75 -26.76
C ASP A 145 -20.57 0.25 -26.92
N PRO A 146 -21.45 -0.14 -27.85
CA PRO A 146 -21.83 -1.54 -28.04
C PRO A 146 -20.67 -2.46 -28.47
N LYS A 147 -19.56 -1.90 -28.98
CA LYS A 147 -18.34 -2.65 -29.33
C LYS A 147 -17.37 -2.77 -28.15
N GLN A 148 -17.62 -2.06 -27.05
CA GLN A 148 -16.79 -2.13 -25.85
C GLN A 148 -17.02 -3.45 -25.11
N GLY A 149 -15.98 -3.95 -24.46
CA GLY A 149 -16.02 -5.18 -23.68
C GLY A 149 -14.80 -5.35 -22.80
N TYR A 150 -14.98 -6.15 -21.73
CA TYR A 150 -13.97 -6.36 -20.70
C TYR A 150 -13.82 -7.84 -20.37
N GLN A 151 -12.65 -8.42 -20.62
CA GLN A 151 -12.35 -9.82 -20.32
C GLN A 151 -11.26 -9.95 -19.25
N CYS A 152 -11.23 -11.10 -18.58
CA CYS A 152 -10.11 -11.42 -17.70
C CYS A 152 -8.89 -11.74 -18.55
N GLU A 153 -7.73 -11.22 -18.18
CA GLU A 153 -6.48 -11.71 -18.75
C GLU A 153 -6.06 -12.99 -18.02
N GLY A 154 -6.23 -14.14 -18.70
CA GLY A 154 -5.98 -15.45 -18.11
C GLY A 154 -6.97 -15.80 -16.99
N THR A 155 -6.50 -16.60 -16.02
CA THR A 155 -7.29 -17.12 -14.89
C THR A 155 -6.93 -16.49 -13.55
N ASN A 156 -6.17 -15.38 -13.57
CA ASN A 156 -5.72 -14.70 -12.36
C ASN A 156 -6.78 -13.74 -11.83
N TYR A 157 -7.09 -13.85 -10.54
CA TYR A 157 -8.05 -13.02 -9.83
C TYR A 157 -7.42 -12.36 -8.61
N LEU A 158 -8.01 -11.27 -8.12
CA LEU A 158 -7.64 -10.68 -6.83
C LEU A 158 -8.30 -11.41 -5.66
N ASP A 159 -7.95 -12.68 -5.49
CA ASP A 159 -8.57 -13.61 -4.54
C ASP A 159 -7.67 -13.94 -3.32
N ASP A 160 -6.53 -13.27 -3.17
CA ASP A 160 -5.62 -13.42 -2.03
C ASP A 160 -5.73 -12.27 -1.02
N PRO A 161 -5.17 -12.40 0.21
CA PRO A 161 -5.28 -11.36 1.23
C PRO A 161 -4.25 -10.24 1.08
N TYR A 162 -3.55 -10.09 -0.05
CA TYR A 162 -2.47 -9.11 -0.17
C TYR A 162 -3.00 -7.74 -0.66
N GLU A 163 -2.24 -7.03 -1.48
CA GLU A 163 -2.55 -5.66 -1.93
C GLU A 163 -3.87 -5.59 -2.69
N GLY A 164 -4.16 -6.59 -3.53
CA GLY A 164 -5.39 -6.68 -4.32
C GLY A 164 -6.68 -6.72 -3.49
N GLU A 165 -6.61 -7.03 -2.19
CA GLU A 165 -7.75 -6.95 -1.29
C GLU A 165 -8.29 -5.51 -1.19
N LEU A 166 -7.47 -4.48 -1.41
CA LEU A 166 -7.91 -3.08 -1.45
C LEU A 166 -8.99 -2.84 -2.51
N PHE A 167 -8.82 -3.42 -3.70
CA PHE A 167 -9.84 -3.30 -4.75
C PHE A 167 -11.10 -4.12 -4.42
N THR A 168 -10.93 -5.29 -3.79
CA THR A 168 -12.08 -6.08 -3.28
C THR A 168 -12.90 -5.24 -2.28
N ARG A 169 -12.24 -4.55 -1.35
CA ARG A 169 -12.89 -3.66 -0.37
C ARG A 169 -13.64 -2.53 -1.06
N PHE A 170 -13.06 -1.94 -2.10
CA PHE A 170 -13.71 -0.89 -2.88
C PHE A 170 -14.98 -1.39 -3.58
N LEU A 171 -14.90 -2.52 -4.28
CA LEU A 171 -16.07 -3.14 -4.93
C LEU A 171 -17.18 -3.49 -3.93
N ASN A 172 -16.81 -4.08 -2.78
CA ASN A 172 -17.78 -4.41 -1.73
C ASN A 172 -18.50 -3.17 -1.19
N ALA A 173 -17.78 -2.05 -1.02
CA ALA A 173 -18.33 -0.83 -0.44
C ALA A 173 -19.11 0.02 -1.46
N PHE A 174 -18.62 0.12 -2.70
CA PHE A 174 -19.09 1.13 -3.66
C PHE A 174 -19.43 0.59 -5.05
N GLY A 175 -19.13 -0.68 -5.35
CA GLY A 175 -19.31 -1.24 -6.70
C GLY A 175 -20.76 -1.50 -7.11
N GLY A 176 -21.76 -1.09 -6.32
CA GLY A 176 -23.18 -1.32 -6.61
C GLY A 176 -23.58 -2.79 -6.63
N LEU A 177 -22.79 -3.67 -6.02
CA LEU A 177 -23.00 -5.12 -6.06
C LEU A 177 -24.18 -5.54 -5.17
N HIS A 178 -24.93 -6.54 -5.63
CA HIS A 178 -25.94 -7.20 -4.80
C HIS A 178 -25.29 -7.92 -3.61
N GLN A 179 -26.06 -8.14 -2.53
CA GLN A 179 -25.57 -8.82 -1.33
C GLN A 179 -24.95 -10.20 -1.64
N ARG A 180 -25.56 -10.97 -2.55
CA ARG A 180 -25.02 -12.26 -3.02
C ARG A 180 -23.61 -12.14 -3.57
N ASP A 181 -23.35 -11.12 -4.39
CA ASP A 181 -22.05 -10.90 -5.03
C ASP A 181 -21.02 -10.37 -4.03
N ARG A 182 -21.45 -9.51 -3.08
CA ARG A 182 -20.62 -9.08 -1.96
C ARG A 182 -20.17 -10.27 -1.11
N ASP A 183 -21.07 -11.19 -0.79
CA ASP A 183 -20.73 -12.40 -0.04
C ASP A 183 -19.84 -13.35 -0.87
N ALA A 184 -20.08 -13.44 -2.18
CA ALA A 184 -19.26 -14.23 -3.09
C ALA A 184 -17.81 -13.73 -3.17
N LEU A 185 -17.57 -12.40 -3.13
CA LEU A 185 -16.20 -11.83 -3.07
C LEU A 185 -15.41 -12.45 -1.91
N TRP A 186 -15.98 -12.44 -0.71
CA TRP A 186 -15.31 -13.00 0.47
C TRP A 186 -15.23 -14.52 0.42
N GLN A 187 -16.23 -15.18 -0.16
CA GLN A 187 -16.20 -16.63 -0.34
C GLN A 187 -15.04 -17.08 -1.24
N ALA A 188 -14.82 -16.40 -2.37
CA ALA A 188 -13.75 -16.72 -3.31
C ALA A 188 -12.36 -16.56 -2.66
N LYS A 189 -12.21 -15.59 -1.75
CA LYS A 189 -10.92 -15.26 -1.11
C LYS A 189 -10.50 -16.23 0.01
N ARG A 190 -11.46 -16.89 0.65
CA ARG A 190 -11.23 -17.71 1.86
C ARG A 190 -10.17 -18.80 1.69
N ALA A 191 -10.04 -19.37 0.50
CA ALA A 191 -9.11 -20.45 0.26
C ALA A 191 -7.63 -20.01 0.36
N LYS A 192 -7.35 -18.71 0.16
CA LYS A 192 -6.00 -18.14 0.19
C LYS A 192 -5.66 -17.41 1.50
N LEU A 193 -6.65 -17.04 2.30
CA LEU A 193 -6.41 -16.61 3.68
C LEU A 193 -6.09 -17.82 4.55
N ARG A 194 -4.80 -18.08 4.82
CA ARG A 194 -4.33 -19.27 5.53
C ARG A 194 -3.45 -18.92 6.72
N SER A 195 -3.63 -19.66 7.80
CA SER A 195 -2.75 -19.63 8.97
C SER A 195 -1.68 -20.69 8.82
N VAL A 196 -0.40 -20.31 8.94
CA VAL A 196 0.75 -21.23 8.95
C VAL A 196 1.64 -20.95 10.16
N GLU A 197 2.52 -21.89 10.48
CA GLU A 197 3.48 -21.74 11.57
C GLU A 197 4.90 -21.57 11.04
N TYR A 198 5.54 -20.47 11.40
CA TYR A 198 6.95 -20.26 11.17
C TYR A 198 7.79 -20.97 12.24
N ARG A 199 8.75 -21.80 11.80
CA ARG A 199 9.67 -22.59 12.66
C ARG A 199 11.04 -22.74 11.99
N VAL A 200 11.98 -21.83 12.25
CA VAL A 200 13.35 -21.91 11.68
C VAL A 200 14.40 -21.50 12.72
N GLY A 201 15.52 -22.23 12.76
CA GLY A 201 16.69 -21.99 13.60
C GLY A 201 16.40 -21.66 15.07
N GLY A 202 15.55 -22.47 15.69
CA GLY A 202 15.19 -22.33 17.10
C GLY A 202 14.21 -21.18 17.40
N VAL A 203 13.64 -20.53 16.38
CA VAL A 203 12.56 -19.55 16.54
C VAL A 203 11.23 -20.17 16.15
N GLY A 204 10.26 -19.95 17.02
CA GLY A 204 8.87 -20.34 16.81
C GLY A 204 8.41 -21.45 17.75
N PRO A 205 7.17 -21.93 17.58
CA PRO A 205 6.24 -21.54 16.52
C PRO A 205 5.79 -20.08 16.61
N ILE A 206 5.71 -19.42 15.47
CA ILE A 206 5.03 -18.12 15.30
C ILE A 206 3.88 -18.34 14.31
N THR A 207 2.65 -18.03 14.72
CA THR A 207 1.51 -18.09 13.80
C THR A 207 1.50 -16.85 12.90
N VAL A 208 1.40 -17.05 11.58
CA VAL A 208 1.40 -15.98 10.57
C VAL A 208 0.38 -16.26 9.47
N GLU A 209 -0.11 -15.21 8.81
CA GLU A 209 -0.79 -15.30 7.51
C GLU A 209 0.20 -15.84 6.46
N GLN A 210 -0.19 -16.88 5.72
CA GLN A 210 0.63 -17.40 4.63
C GLN A 210 0.75 -16.33 3.54
N GLY A 211 1.98 -15.90 3.26
CA GLY A 211 2.30 -14.99 2.16
C GLY A 211 2.43 -15.70 0.82
N TYR A 212 2.45 -14.92 -0.27
CA TYR A 212 2.75 -15.46 -1.60
C TYR A 212 4.23 -15.83 -1.64
N TRP A 213 5.09 -14.83 -1.41
CA TRP A 213 6.50 -15.01 -1.12
C TRP A 213 6.84 -14.55 0.29
N PHE A 214 5.84 -14.08 1.05
CA PHE A 214 6.05 -13.36 2.29
C PHE A 214 6.93 -12.13 2.05
N SER A 215 6.79 -11.53 0.86
CA SER A 215 7.39 -10.24 0.54
C SER A 215 6.57 -9.17 1.23
N SER A 216 7.24 -8.15 1.73
CA SER A 216 6.56 -7.21 2.61
C SER A 216 5.73 -6.15 1.91
N HIS A 217 5.82 -6.07 0.58
CA HIS A 217 4.81 -5.36 -0.18
C HIS A 217 3.42 -5.97 0.02
N GLU A 218 3.31 -7.28 0.33
CA GLU A 218 2.03 -7.99 0.51
C GLU A 218 1.20 -7.39 1.67
N LEU A 219 1.84 -6.64 2.57
CA LEU A 219 1.18 -5.92 3.67
C LEU A 219 0.75 -4.49 3.32
N TRP A 220 0.85 -4.04 2.06
CA TRP A 220 0.54 -2.67 1.67
C TRP A 220 -0.84 -2.21 2.14
N LYS A 221 -1.84 -3.11 2.08
CA LYS A 221 -3.23 -2.83 2.47
C LYS A 221 -3.38 -2.23 3.86
N VAL A 222 -2.49 -2.59 4.80
CA VAL A 222 -2.56 -2.07 6.17
C VAL A 222 -2.13 -0.61 6.25
N LEU A 223 -1.32 -0.11 5.31
CA LEU A 223 -0.96 1.30 5.24
C LEU A 223 -2.13 2.17 4.78
N GLU A 224 -3.14 1.60 4.12
CA GLU A 224 -4.24 2.33 3.47
C GLU A 224 -5.52 2.30 4.31
N LEU A 225 -5.90 1.11 4.76
CA LEU A 225 -7.16 0.86 5.47
C LEU A 225 -6.92 0.54 6.95
N PRO A 226 -7.89 0.81 7.84
CA PRO A 226 -7.73 0.66 9.29
C PRO A 226 -7.82 -0.81 9.75
N TYR A 227 -7.08 -1.74 9.13
CA TYR A 227 -7.04 -3.16 9.50
C TYR A 227 -6.67 -3.37 10.97
N TYR A 228 -5.82 -2.51 11.52
CA TYR A 228 -5.37 -2.59 12.90
C TYR A 228 -6.37 -2.07 13.95
N ASP A 229 -7.54 -1.61 13.52
CA ASP A 229 -8.68 -1.41 14.42
C ASP A 229 -9.34 -2.74 14.81
N VAL A 230 -8.99 -3.85 14.14
CA VAL A 230 -9.37 -5.21 14.52
C VAL A 230 -8.21 -5.87 15.25
N ASP A 231 -8.37 -6.12 16.56
CA ASP A 231 -7.30 -6.64 17.43
C ASP A 231 -6.64 -7.91 16.89
N LEU A 232 -7.43 -8.85 16.35
CA LEU A 232 -6.90 -10.09 15.80
C LEU A 232 -6.00 -9.84 14.57
N ALA A 233 -6.42 -8.97 13.65
CA ALA A 233 -5.62 -8.60 12.48
C ALA A 233 -4.34 -7.84 12.89
N LYS A 234 -4.43 -7.02 13.95
CA LYS A 234 -3.27 -6.34 14.54
C LYS A 234 -2.29 -7.32 15.20
N GLN A 235 -2.78 -8.31 15.96
CA GLN A 235 -1.96 -9.34 16.62
C GLN A 235 -1.29 -10.27 15.62
N GLU A 236 -2.03 -10.68 14.59
CA GLU A 236 -1.54 -11.48 13.47
C GLU A 236 -0.40 -10.73 12.75
N ALA A 237 -0.64 -9.49 12.30
CA ALA A 237 0.38 -8.69 11.63
C ALA A 237 1.59 -8.37 12.52
N LEU A 238 1.43 -8.36 13.85
CA LEU A 238 2.55 -8.27 14.78
C LEU A 238 3.37 -9.56 14.87
N SER A 239 2.71 -10.70 14.73
CA SER A 239 3.35 -12.01 14.73
C SER A 239 4.20 -12.19 13.47
N GLN A 240 3.73 -11.76 12.30
CA GLN A 240 4.53 -11.76 11.06
C GLN A 240 5.88 -11.04 11.21
N ARG A 241 5.94 -9.95 11.99
CA ARG A 241 7.17 -9.15 12.19
C ARG A 241 8.23 -9.85 13.04
N ARG A 242 7.82 -10.85 13.85
CA ARG A 242 8.72 -11.60 14.73
C ARG A 242 9.55 -12.64 13.97
N GLU A 243 9.27 -12.83 12.67
CA GLU A 243 10.04 -13.70 11.78
C GLU A 243 11.45 -13.17 11.45
N SER A 244 11.83 -11.97 11.94
CA SER A 244 13.09 -11.30 11.59
C SER A 244 14.37 -12.08 11.91
N LYS A 245 14.31 -13.23 12.59
CA LYS A 245 15.47 -14.13 12.77
C LYS A 245 15.78 -15.01 11.54
N ASN A 246 14.86 -15.19 10.58
CA ASN A 246 15.21 -15.93 9.34
C ASN A 246 16.25 -15.18 8.50
N LEU A 247 16.29 -13.85 8.63
CA LEU A 247 17.30 -12.98 8.02
C LEU A 247 18.73 -13.34 8.47
N GLN A 248 18.88 -14.04 9.61
CA GLN A 248 20.17 -14.49 10.14
C GLN A 248 20.60 -15.87 9.62
N LEU A 249 19.68 -16.67 9.05
CA LEU A 249 19.90 -18.12 8.88
C LEU A 249 19.87 -18.60 7.44
N SER A 250 19.12 -17.95 6.53
CA SER A 250 18.89 -18.50 5.19
C SER A 250 19.86 -18.03 4.12
N GLY A 251 20.61 -16.93 4.31
CA GLY A 251 21.41 -16.32 3.22
C GLY A 251 20.58 -15.84 2.02
N ASP A 252 19.26 -16.04 2.03
CA ASP A 252 18.31 -15.72 0.97
C ASP A 252 17.65 -14.38 1.28
N GLN A 253 18.02 -13.37 0.50
CA GLN A 253 18.06 -12.00 0.96
C GLN A 253 17.54 -11.01 -0.11
N GLY A 254 16.51 -11.38 -0.88
CA GLY A 254 16.00 -10.60 -2.01
C GLY A 254 14.94 -9.52 -1.74
N ALA A 255 14.50 -9.27 -0.49
CA ALA A 255 13.28 -8.47 -0.24
C ALA A 255 13.37 -7.50 0.97
N TRP A 256 14.49 -6.78 1.10
CA TRP A 256 14.80 -6.03 2.32
C TRP A 256 14.14 -4.65 2.53
N PRO A 257 14.00 -3.75 1.53
CA PRO A 257 13.40 -2.43 1.75
C PRO A 257 11.95 -2.51 2.19
N LEU A 258 11.25 -3.55 1.72
CA LEU A 258 9.85 -3.78 2.04
C LEU A 258 9.70 -4.43 3.44
N ARG A 259 10.60 -5.33 3.89
CA ARG A 259 10.53 -6.01 5.22
C ARG A 259 10.63 -5.06 6.41
N ILE A 260 11.25 -3.89 6.20
CA ILE A 260 11.28 -2.77 7.14
C ILE A 260 9.86 -2.19 7.34
N CYS A 261 9.07 -2.08 6.28
CA CYS A 261 7.73 -1.48 6.33
C CYS A 261 6.78 -2.28 7.22
N GLN A 262 6.95 -3.62 7.23
CA GLN A 262 6.24 -4.47 8.19
C GLN A 262 6.59 -4.09 9.62
N GLN A 263 7.83 -3.72 9.95
CA GLN A 263 8.21 -3.40 11.33
C GLN A 263 7.83 -1.98 11.75
N LEU A 264 7.79 -1.03 10.83
CA LEU A 264 7.58 0.41 11.12
C LEU A 264 6.12 0.81 11.35
N TYR A 265 5.15 0.12 10.77
CA TYR A 265 3.74 0.58 10.77
C TYR A 265 2.95 0.06 11.99
N GLY A 266 2.23 0.89 12.75
CA GLY A 266 1.36 0.42 13.85
C GLY A 266 0.40 1.53 14.29
N PRO A 267 -0.79 1.19 14.87
CA PRO A 267 -1.79 2.19 15.19
C PRO A 267 -1.29 3.16 16.27
N GLN A 268 -1.69 4.43 16.17
CA GLN A 268 -1.53 5.42 17.24
C GLN A 268 -2.56 5.14 18.34
N ASP A 269 -2.20 4.33 19.36
CA ASP A 269 -3.01 4.26 20.58
C ASP A 269 -2.22 4.95 21.70
N GLY A 270 -2.73 6.07 22.20
CA GLY A 270 -2.08 6.96 23.16
C GLY A 270 -2.09 6.42 24.60
N ARG A 271 -1.90 5.11 24.81
CA ARG A 271 -1.94 4.47 26.13
C ARG A 271 -0.69 3.61 26.36
N ASP A 272 0.31 4.20 27.02
CA ASP A 272 1.62 3.59 27.32
C ASP A 272 1.69 2.83 28.67
N HIS A 273 0.57 2.35 29.25
CA HIS A 273 0.56 1.85 30.63
C HIS A 273 -0.10 0.48 30.84
N VAL A 274 0.23 -0.52 30.01
CA VAL A 274 -0.10 -1.94 30.29
C VAL A 274 1.09 -2.81 29.92
N PRO A 275 1.49 -3.82 30.72
CA PRO A 275 2.46 -4.83 30.26
C PRO A 275 1.85 -5.59 29.08
N GLY A 276 2.34 -5.30 27.89
CA GLY A 276 1.78 -5.73 26.61
C GLY A 276 2.84 -5.66 25.50
N PRO A 277 2.50 -6.03 24.25
CA PRO A 277 3.44 -6.09 23.12
C PRO A 277 4.22 -4.77 22.95
N PRO A 278 5.45 -4.81 22.39
CA PRO A 278 6.37 -3.66 22.36
C PRO A 278 5.67 -2.37 21.92
N SER A 279 5.94 -1.25 22.60
CA SER A 279 5.32 0.04 22.29
C SER A 279 5.62 0.47 20.85
N ARG A 280 4.83 1.42 20.31
CA ARG A 280 5.06 1.99 18.96
C ARG A 280 6.53 2.41 18.78
N LEU A 281 7.09 3.04 19.80
CA LEU A 281 8.49 3.47 19.82
C LEU A 281 9.44 2.29 19.66
N THR A 282 9.28 1.22 20.43
CA THR A 282 10.12 0.01 20.32
C THR A 282 10.06 -0.59 18.92
N ARG A 283 8.89 -0.64 18.27
CA ARG A 283 8.73 -1.18 16.91
C ARG A 283 9.40 -0.30 15.86
N LEU A 284 9.21 1.02 15.97
CA LEU A 284 9.84 2.01 15.11
C LEU A 284 11.38 1.91 15.19
N PHE A 285 11.93 1.76 16.41
CA PHE A 285 13.37 1.59 16.60
C PHE A 285 13.91 0.33 15.94
N VAL A 286 13.21 -0.81 16.06
CA VAL A 286 13.66 -2.06 15.41
C VAL A 286 13.66 -1.92 13.89
N GLY A 287 12.58 -1.38 13.30
CA GLY A 287 12.52 -1.15 11.85
C GLY A 287 13.61 -0.20 11.36
N LEU A 288 13.87 0.89 12.09
CA LEU A 288 14.94 1.84 11.76
C LEU A 288 16.34 1.24 11.97
N ALA A 289 16.52 0.33 12.93
CA ALA A 289 17.79 -0.37 13.12
C ALA A 289 18.11 -1.26 11.91
N TRP A 290 17.12 -2.03 11.44
CA TRP A 290 17.25 -2.80 10.20
C TRP A 290 17.50 -1.91 8.98
N TRP A 291 16.73 -0.83 8.81
CA TRP A 291 16.96 0.15 7.75
C TRP A 291 18.38 0.71 7.78
N ARG A 292 18.84 1.15 8.95
CA ARG A 292 20.21 1.64 9.15
C ARG A 292 21.25 0.60 8.75
N SER A 293 21.10 -0.65 9.20
CA SER A 293 22.05 -1.74 8.90
C SER A 293 22.28 -1.92 7.39
N MET A 294 21.24 -1.69 6.59
CA MET A 294 21.34 -1.74 5.13
C MET A 294 21.90 -0.47 4.52
N VAL A 295 21.40 0.70 4.94
CA VAL A 295 21.82 1.96 4.31
C VAL A 295 23.24 2.38 4.68
N THR A 296 23.87 1.74 5.67
CA THR A 296 25.30 1.92 5.96
C THR A 296 26.21 1.13 5.03
N ALA A 297 25.66 0.22 4.20
CA ALA A 297 26.44 -0.51 3.20
C ALA A 297 26.90 0.40 2.05
N LYS A 298 27.92 -0.03 1.31
CA LYS A 298 28.47 0.73 0.19
C LYS A 298 27.42 1.04 -0.87
N LYS A 299 27.38 2.29 -1.33
CA LYS A 299 26.41 2.82 -2.31
C LYS A 299 24.93 2.73 -1.89
N MET A 300 24.62 2.44 -0.63
CA MET A 300 23.22 2.33 -0.18
C MET A 300 22.59 3.65 0.27
N GLN A 301 23.35 4.75 0.21
CA GLN A 301 22.86 6.12 0.28
C GLN A 301 23.31 6.91 -0.94
N ASN A 302 22.46 7.84 -1.37
CA ASN A 302 22.70 8.76 -2.47
C ASN A 302 22.05 10.13 -2.14
N PRO A 303 22.25 11.19 -2.94
CA PRO A 303 21.65 12.51 -2.68
C PRO A 303 20.11 12.53 -2.58
N TYR A 304 19.43 11.46 -2.97
CA TYR A 304 17.98 11.27 -2.89
C TYR A 304 17.56 10.29 -1.77
N GLY A 305 18.45 9.96 -0.83
CA GLY A 305 18.21 9.08 0.32
C GLY A 305 18.73 7.65 0.10
N SER A 306 17.98 6.63 0.51
CA SER A 306 18.34 5.22 0.29
C SER A 306 18.42 4.84 -1.20
N THR A 307 19.29 3.90 -1.55
CA THR A 307 19.34 3.26 -2.87
C THR A 307 18.38 2.05 -2.93
N GLU A 308 17.98 1.63 -4.13
CA GLU A 308 16.99 0.56 -4.36
C GLU A 308 17.27 -0.73 -3.58
N SER A 309 18.43 -1.35 -3.82
CA SER A 309 18.80 -2.62 -3.19
C SER A 309 20.30 -2.91 -3.34
N SER A 310 20.82 -3.79 -2.50
CA SER A 310 22.18 -4.33 -2.58
C SER A 310 22.14 -5.85 -2.47
N ARG A 311 23.09 -6.52 -3.12
CA ARG A 311 23.44 -7.89 -2.77
C ARG A 311 24.01 -7.92 -1.37
N VAL A 312 23.80 -9.04 -0.72
CA VAL A 312 24.00 -9.12 0.72
C VAL A 312 25.40 -9.56 1.12
N ASP A 313 26.12 -10.08 0.14
CA ASP A 313 27.57 -10.19 0.14
C ASP A 313 28.28 -8.84 -0.11
N GLY A 314 27.53 -7.78 -0.45
CA GLY A 314 28.07 -6.44 -0.72
C GLY A 314 28.73 -6.30 -2.09
N GLU A 315 28.64 -7.30 -2.98
CA GLU A 315 29.35 -7.29 -4.26
C GLU A 315 28.68 -6.45 -5.34
N LEU A 316 27.35 -6.27 -5.28
CA LEU A 316 26.59 -5.49 -6.26
C LEU A 316 25.48 -4.65 -5.62
N VAL A 317 25.10 -3.59 -6.33
CA VAL A 317 24.05 -2.64 -5.92
C VAL A 317 23.19 -2.30 -7.13
N SER A 318 21.88 -2.28 -6.93
CA SER A 318 20.93 -1.71 -7.90
C SER A 318 20.96 -0.19 -7.78
N ALA A 319 21.72 0.48 -8.65
CA ALA A 319 21.88 1.94 -8.64
C ALA A 319 20.63 2.65 -9.21
N LEU A 320 19.50 2.48 -8.53
CA LEU A 320 18.16 2.92 -8.94
C LEU A 320 17.45 3.61 -7.77
N VAL A 321 16.43 4.41 -8.11
CA VAL A 321 15.47 4.97 -7.16
C VAL A 321 14.05 4.70 -7.66
N THR A 322 13.21 4.11 -6.81
CA THR A 322 11.79 3.86 -7.10
C THR A 322 10.91 4.37 -5.96
N TRP A 323 9.61 4.52 -6.21
CA TRP A 323 8.65 4.84 -5.15
C TRP A 323 8.49 3.66 -4.18
N ASP A 324 8.42 2.45 -4.72
CA ASP A 324 8.24 1.18 -4.00
C ASP A 324 9.34 0.91 -2.96
N SER A 325 10.61 1.12 -3.31
CA SER A 325 11.72 0.84 -2.37
C SER A 325 11.94 1.95 -1.35
N LYS A 326 11.43 3.17 -1.60
CA LYS A 326 11.74 4.37 -0.79
C LYS A 326 10.51 4.93 -0.09
N ILE A 327 9.52 5.33 -0.86
CA ILE A 327 8.38 6.09 -0.36
C ILE A 327 7.42 5.21 0.44
N THR A 328 7.40 3.90 0.20
CA THR A 328 6.75 2.94 1.10
C THR A 328 7.24 3.05 2.53
N THR A 329 8.56 3.13 2.72
CA THR A 329 9.18 3.33 4.04
C THR A 329 8.77 4.69 4.62
N VAL A 330 8.78 5.74 3.80
CA VAL A 330 8.34 7.09 4.24
C VAL A 330 6.87 7.06 4.71
N VAL A 331 5.97 6.44 3.95
CA VAL A 331 4.56 6.31 4.30
C VAL A 331 4.37 5.47 5.56
N ALA A 332 5.13 4.39 5.73
CA ALA A 332 5.12 3.59 6.95
C ALA A 332 5.58 4.41 8.17
N LEU A 333 6.64 5.22 8.04
CA LEU A 333 7.11 6.15 9.09
C LEU A 333 6.06 7.21 9.45
N LEU A 334 5.29 7.68 8.48
CA LEU A 334 4.16 8.59 8.70
C LEU A 334 2.96 7.88 9.34
N GLY A 335 3.02 6.57 9.55
CA GLY A 335 1.92 5.80 10.13
C GLY A 335 0.79 5.56 9.16
N GLY A 336 1.08 5.41 7.85
CA GLY A 336 0.09 5.12 6.79
C GLY A 336 -1.04 6.16 6.75
N VAL A 337 -2.14 5.89 6.05
CA VAL A 337 -3.29 6.80 5.93
C VAL A 337 -4.58 6.26 6.52
N GLY A 338 -4.56 5.11 7.18
CA GLY A 338 -5.74 4.51 7.83
C GLY A 338 -6.46 5.49 8.78
N ASP A 339 -5.73 6.34 9.50
CA ASP A 339 -6.31 7.36 10.39
C ASP A 339 -7.03 8.48 9.64
N LEU A 340 -6.62 8.78 8.41
CA LEU A 340 -7.30 9.75 7.53
C LEU A 340 -8.48 9.11 6.81
N VAL A 341 -8.37 7.83 6.45
CA VAL A 341 -9.44 7.06 5.80
C VAL A 341 -10.60 6.80 6.78
N ARG A 342 -10.29 6.41 8.03
CA ARG A 342 -11.27 6.07 9.08
C ARG A 342 -12.41 7.09 9.25
N PRO A 343 -12.19 8.41 9.47
CA PRO A 343 -13.27 9.37 9.66
C PRO A 343 -14.16 9.49 8.41
N LYS A 344 -13.60 9.42 7.20
CA LYS A 344 -14.38 9.46 5.97
C LYS A 344 -15.17 8.16 5.76
N MET A 345 -14.61 6.99 6.09
CA MET A 345 -15.37 5.72 6.08
C MET A 345 -16.57 5.74 7.04
N LYS A 346 -16.42 6.37 8.21
CA LYS A 346 -17.52 6.57 9.16
C LYS A 346 -18.58 7.50 8.60
N LYS A 347 -18.17 8.62 8.00
CA LYS A 347 -19.06 9.58 7.32
C LYS A 347 -19.82 8.93 6.16
N ASP A 348 -19.16 8.08 5.38
CA ASP A 348 -19.75 7.38 4.23
C ASP A 348 -20.51 6.10 4.63
N GLY A 349 -20.56 5.75 5.93
CA GLY A 349 -21.32 4.61 6.44
C GLY A 349 -20.75 3.22 6.13
N ILE A 350 -19.46 3.11 5.78
CA ILE A 350 -18.81 1.85 5.36
C ILE A 350 -17.82 1.29 6.39
N TYR A 351 -17.55 2.02 7.47
CA TYR A 351 -16.58 1.62 8.49
C TYR A 351 -17.00 0.37 9.26
N ASP A 352 -18.25 0.29 9.72
CA ASP A 352 -18.72 -0.85 10.52
C ASP A 352 -18.75 -2.13 9.70
N ASP A 353 -19.16 -2.05 8.43
CA ASP A 353 -19.09 -3.15 7.46
C ASP A 353 -17.65 -3.63 7.26
N PHE A 354 -16.68 -2.69 7.13
CA PHE A 354 -15.26 -3.04 7.04
C PHE A 354 -14.80 -3.82 8.27
N ILE A 355 -15.09 -3.32 9.48
CA ILE A 355 -14.71 -3.97 10.74
C ILE A 355 -15.35 -5.35 10.87
N PHE A 356 -16.65 -5.45 10.59
CA PHE A 356 -17.40 -6.71 10.64
C PHE A 356 -16.78 -7.76 9.73
N ILE A 357 -16.54 -7.42 8.46
CA ILE A 357 -15.95 -8.35 7.48
C ILE A 357 -14.54 -8.76 7.90
N THR A 358 -13.69 -7.80 8.29
CA THR A 358 -12.31 -8.09 8.70
C THR A 358 -12.30 -9.04 9.90
N LYS A 359 -13.10 -8.74 10.93
CA LYS A 359 -13.22 -9.61 12.11
C LYS A 359 -13.74 -11.00 11.75
N ARG A 360 -14.78 -11.07 10.90
CA ARG A 360 -15.38 -12.33 10.45
C ARG A 360 -14.37 -13.20 9.70
N GLU A 361 -13.66 -12.67 8.70
CA GLU A 361 -12.76 -13.49 7.89
C GLU A 361 -11.48 -13.87 8.66
N TYR A 362 -10.87 -12.94 9.40
CA TYR A 362 -9.66 -13.25 10.20
C TYR A 362 -9.96 -14.26 11.33
N SER A 363 -11.08 -14.13 12.07
CA SER A 363 -11.42 -15.06 13.16
C SER A 363 -11.77 -16.47 12.71
N ARG A 364 -12.12 -16.66 11.43
CA ARG A 364 -12.33 -18.00 10.86
C ARG A 364 -11.02 -18.78 10.71
N VAL A 365 -9.90 -18.07 10.54
CA VAL A 365 -8.60 -18.63 10.19
C VAL A 365 -7.64 -18.61 11.38
N PHE A 366 -7.55 -17.49 12.09
CA PHE A 366 -6.62 -17.31 13.20
C PHE A 366 -7.34 -17.47 14.55
N LYS A 367 -7.11 -18.62 15.21
CA LYS A 367 -7.77 -18.97 16.49
C LYS A 367 -6.80 -19.05 17.65
N ASP A 368 -5.68 -19.74 17.44
CA ASP A 368 -4.66 -20.01 18.46
C ASP A 368 -3.31 -19.42 18.00
N LEU A 369 -3.13 -18.12 18.22
CA LEU A 369 -1.89 -17.44 17.86
C LEU A 369 -0.74 -17.96 18.75
N LYS A 370 0.35 -18.40 18.13
CA LYS A 370 1.58 -18.86 18.79
C LYS A 370 2.69 -17.84 18.57
N GLY A 371 3.64 -17.81 19.49
CA GLY A 371 4.83 -16.95 19.37
C GLY A 371 4.59 -15.50 19.77
N GLU A 372 3.45 -15.17 20.41
CA GLU A 372 3.17 -13.79 20.85
C GLU A 372 4.15 -13.25 21.90
N GLY A 373 4.78 -14.14 22.67
CA GLY A 373 5.83 -13.78 23.63
C GLY A 373 7.22 -13.61 23.00
N ILE A 374 7.41 -13.92 21.71
CA ILE A 374 8.73 -13.83 21.06
C ILE A 374 9.03 -12.35 20.74
N ALA A 375 10.20 -11.88 21.18
CA ALA A 375 10.63 -10.50 20.93
C ALA A 375 11.02 -10.29 19.45
N LEU A 376 10.92 -9.05 18.99
CA LEU A 376 11.47 -8.66 17.68
C LEU A 376 13.00 -8.74 17.73
N CYS A 377 13.62 -9.26 16.67
CA CYS A 377 15.09 -9.35 16.58
C CYS A 377 15.67 -8.06 15.96
N LEU A 378 16.84 -7.66 16.46
CA LEU A 378 17.69 -6.61 15.88
C LEU A 378 18.68 -7.22 14.85
N PRO A 379 19.19 -6.42 13.89
CA PRO A 379 20.28 -6.85 13.03
C PRO A 379 21.52 -7.21 13.86
N ASN A 380 22.16 -8.33 13.53
CA ASN A 380 23.42 -8.79 14.13
C ASN A 380 24.53 -9.01 13.09
N GLU A 381 24.19 -8.95 11.80
CA GLU A 381 25.12 -9.02 10.67
C GLU A 381 25.12 -7.69 9.91
N VAL A 382 26.21 -7.41 9.20
CA VAL A 382 26.36 -6.23 8.34
C VAL A 382 26.66 -6.67 6.92
N VAL A 383 26.24 -5.87 5.93
CA VAL A 383 26.63 -6.11 4.53
C VAL A 383 28.15 -5.90 4.42
N PRO A 384 28.92 -6.90 3.95
CA PRO A 384 30.37 -6.78 3.83
C PRO A 384 30.81 -5.65 2.89
N ASP A 385 31.98 -5.09 3.14
CA ASP A 385 32.66 -4.24 2.14
C ASP A 385 33.45 -5.14 1.18
N ALA A 386 32.86 -5.41 0.01
CA ALA A 386 33.48 -6.21 -1.05
C ALA A 386 34.32 -5.35 -2.04
N GLY A 387 34.73 -4.14 -1.64
CA GLY A 387 35.52 -3.23 -2.47
C GLY A 387 34.70 -2.26 -3.32
N LEU A 388 33.38 -2.18 -3.10
CA LEU A 388 32.54 -1.14 -3.71
C LEU A 388 32.87 0.23 -3.11
N LYS A 389 32.87 1.26 -3.96
CA LYS A 389 33.02 2.67 -3.53
C LYS A 389 31.67 3.36 -3.51
N ASP A 390 31.43 4.15 -2.48
CA ASP A 390 30.24 5.01 -2.37
C ASP A 390 30.10 5.96 -3.57
N PHE A 391 28.90 6.51 -3.74
CA PHE A 391 28.68 7.51 -4.78
C PHE A 391 29.47 8.78 -4.45
N THR A 392 30.10 9.40 -5.45
CA THR A 392 30.97 10.57 -5.25
C THR A 392 30.25 11.78 -4.64
N LEU A 393 28.93 11.88 -4.83
CA LEU A 393 28.09 12.94 -4.26
C LEU A 393 27.49 12.59 -2.90
N CYS A 394 27.71 11.37 -2.39
CA CYS A 394 27.19 10.89 -1.13
C CYS A 394 28.12 9.79 -0.60
N SER A 395 29.17 10.22 0.11
CA SER A 395 30.10 9.34 0.82
C SER A 395 29.91 9.53 2.31
N ALA A 396 29.98 8.42 3.05
CA ALA A 396 29.88 8.40 4.51
C ALA A 396 31.27 8.41 5.16
#